data_AF-A0A5M4D9U8-F1
#
_entry.id   AF-A0A5M4D9U8-F1
#
_cell.length_a   1.000
_cell.length_b   1.000
_cell.length_c   1.000
_cell.angle_alpha   90.00
_cell.angle_beta   90.00
_cell.angle_gamma   90.00
#
_symmetry.space_group_name_H-M   'P 1'
#
loop_
_entity.id
_entity.type
_entity.pdbx_description
1 polymer ?
#
loop_
_entity_poly.entity_id
_entity_poly.type
_entity_poly.pdbx_seq_one_letter_code
_entity_poly.pdbx_strand_id
1 'polypeptide(L)'
;MKTVYILGAGVDRALGLPLADGLLKELDSFVKGDGKAISQALKNKLGGGRRVRFSFEKYVSNQGENFAERVLTDPALAGVVEGALTKVGEGASDGAAAIQVVLEKLRAIREANEFDEETANAVAALAGESDEMADHTMLRMRGIALNPAPRTAMLRIFRDAQSAEGLSEDEKSALGAVVAAMTNFEELLTELFAGFYTNKGTETRNYLYVSWLLWAYMRWKSLSGQEGLAETPNFYNKLSALSDDESIITFNYTSRCELPSDRTVRFHGDCVSYIRQDRGELIEGDEAVTGAKDLEAIEAFITGLDMSVEANRIFLPAVVPPSAMKPVINRAFISRWSRAE
;
A
#
# COMPACT_ATOMS: atom_id res chain seq x y z
N MET A 1 -32.28 15.65 -9.42
CA MET A 1 -31.82 14.56 -8.52
C MET A 1 -30.31 14.57 -8.66
N LYS A 2 -29.57 14.86 -7.58
CA LYS A 2 -28.11 15.02 -7.66
C LYS A 2 -27.48 13.64 -7.84
N THR A 3 -26.73 13.44 -8.91
CA THR A 3 -26.07 12.15 -9.19
C THR A 3 -24.60 12.25 -8.77
N VAL A 4 -24.13 11.25 -8.02
CA VAL A 4 -22.74 11.19 -7.53
C VAL A 4 -22.05 9.96 -8.11
N TYR A 5 -20.96 10.17 -8.83
CA TYR A 5 -20.11 9.11 -9.35
C TYR A 5 -18.98 8.81 -8.36
N ILE A 6 -18.86 7.55 -7.93
CA ILE A 6 -17.81 7.11 -7.02
C ILE A 6 -16.78 6.29 -7.79
N LEU A 7 -15.53 6.78 -7.85
CA LEU A 7 -14.43 6.16 -8.59
C LEU A 7 -13.43 5.51 -7.64
N GLY A 8 -13.07 4.26 -7.94
CA GLY A 8 -12.00 3.53 -7.27
C GLY A 8 -10.95 3.03 -8.24
N ALA A 9 -9.93 2.36 -7.69
CA ALA A 9 -8.71 1.95 -8.39
C ALA A 9 -8.96 1.06 -9.63
N GLY A 10 -10.12 0.38 -9.70
CA GLY A 10 -10.51 -0.42 -10.86
C GLY A 10 -10.63 0.39 -12.16
N VAL A 11 -11.06 1.66 -12.08
CA VAL A 11 -11.15 2.54 -13.25
C VAL A 11 -9.75 2.89 -13.77
N ASP A 12 -8.81 3.11 -12.86
CA ASP A 12 -7.41 3.38 -13.16
C ASP A 12 -6.67 2.15 -13.71
N ARG A 13 -7.00 0.95 -13.21
CA ARG A 13 -6.46 -0.32 -13.73
C ARG A 13 -6.72 -0.49 -15.22
N ALA A 14 -7.91 -0.11 -15.69
CA ALA A 14 -8.26 -0.16 -17.11
C ALA A 14 -7.38 0.76 -17.97
N LEU A 15 -6.71 1.75 -17.36
CA LEU A 15 -5.78 2.67 -18.01
C LEU A 15 -4.30 2.27 -17.83
N GLY A 16 -4.02 1.09 -17.29
CA GLY A 16 -2.67 0.56 -17.10
C GLY A 16 -1.96 1.04 -15.82
N LEU A 17 -2.72 1.52 -14.84
CA LEU A 17 -2.20 1.85 -13.50
C LEU A 17 -2.25 0.61 -12.60
N PRO A 18 -1.27 0.43 -11.69
CA PRO A 18 -1.28 -0.70 -10.77
C PRO A 18 -2.43 -0.60 -9.77
N LEU A 19 -2.93 -1.77 -9.38
CA LEU A 19 -3.66 -1.91 -8.13
C LEU A 19 -2.68 -2.00 -6.94
N ALA A 20 -3.22 -1.87 -5.73
CA ALA A 20 -2.44 -1.92 -4.50
C ALA A 20 -1.61 -3.22 -4.35
N ASP A 21 -2.13 -4.35 -4.84
CA ASP A 21 -1.51 -5.67 -4.83
C ASP A 21 -0.23 -5.76 -5.69
N GLY A 22 -0.17 -5.00 -6.79
CA GLY A 22 0.99 -4.95 -7.69
C GLY A 22 1.94 -3.78 -7.44
N LEU A 23 1.50 -2.78 -6.66
CA LEU A 23 2.20 -1.50 -6.53
C LEU A 23 3.64 -1.65 -6.02
N LEU A 24 3.88 -2.48 -5.01
CA LEU A 24 5.23 -2.69 -4.48
C LEU A 24 6.20 -3.27 -5.50
N LYS A 25 5.75 -4.23 -6.31
CA LYS A 25 6.57 -4.84 -7.36
C LYS A 25 6.91 -3.83 -8.45
N GLU A 26 5.94 -2.99 -8.82
CA GLU A 26 6.17 -1.92 -9.79
C GLU A 26 7.13 -0.85 -9.25
N LEU A 27 6.99 -0.45 -7.99
CA LEU A 27 7.92 0.48 -7.34
C LEU A 27 9.34 -0.07 -7.22
N ASP A 28 9.50 -1.36 -6.87
CA ASP A 28 10.81 -2.02 -6.83
C ASP A 28 11.44 -2.08 -8.22
N SER A 29 10.64 -2.35 -9.25
CA SER A 29 11.10 -2.35 -10.64
C SER A 29 11.49 -0.93 -11.10
N PHE A 30 10.68 0.07 -10.73
CA PHE A 30 10.91 1.47 -11.05
C PHE A 30 12.23 1.98 -10.47
N VAL A 31 12.53 1.70 -9.19
CA VAL A 31 13.80 2.15 -8.57
C VAL A 31 15.04 1.45 -9.13
N LYS A 32 14.87 0.29 -9.77
CA LYS A 32 15.95 -0.45 -10.44
C LYS A 32 16.14 0.02 -11.89
N GLY A 33 15.08 0.50 -12.54
CA GLY A 33 15.06 1.04 -13.90
C GLY A 33 14.92 2.57 -13.94
N ASP A 34 13.84 3.03 -14.56
CA ASP A 34 13.59 4.45 -14.91
C ASP A 34 13.66 5.42 -13.71
N GLY A 35 13.20 4.99 -12.55
CA GLY A 35 13.18 5.77 -11.31
C GLY A 35 14.47 5.76 -10.50
N LYS A 36 15.56 5.18 -11.03
CA LYS A 36 16.84 5.04 -10.31
C LYS A 36 17.44 6.39 -9.90
N ALA A 37 17.45 7.37 -10.80
CA ALA A 37 17.99 8.71 -10.53
C ALA A 37 17.18 9.42 -9.44
N ILE A 38 15.84 9.35 -9.54
CA ILE A 38 14.91 9.85 -8.52
C ILE A 38 15.14 9.20 -7.15
N SER A 39 15.27 7.87 -7.09
CA SER A 39 15.59 7.15 -5.85
C SER A 39 16.89 7.65 -5.21
N GLN A 40 17.91 7.90 -6.03
CA GLN A 40 19.20 8.40 -5.56
C GLN A 40 19.10 9.85 -5.08
N ALA A 41 18.38 10.72 -5.80
CA ALA A 41 18.10 12.09 -5.40
C ALA A 41 17.41 12.14 -4.04
N LEU A 42 16.36 11.33 -3.83
CA LEU A 42 15.66 11.21 -2.55
C LEU A 42 16.60 10.74 -1.42
N LYS A 43 17.41 9.72 -1.66
CA LYS A 43 18.38 9.20 -0.67
C LYS A 43 19.43 10.23 -0.31
N ASN A 44 19.93 10.99 -1.28
CA ASN A 44 20.91 12.05 -1.06
C ASN A 44 20.27 13.19 -0.25
N LYS A 45 19.06 13.59 -0.61
CA LYS A 45 18.34 14.69 0.02
C LYS A 45 18.00 14.42 1.48
N LEU A 46 17.46 13.24 1.75
CA LEU A 46 17.11 12.80 3.10
C LEU A 46 18.34 12.32 3.91
N GLY A 47 19.49 12.20 3.24
CA GLY A 47 20.67 11.50 3.72
C GLY A 47 21.70 12.36 4.44
N GLY A 48 21.45 13.66 4.65
CA GLY A 48 22.39 14.70 5.14
C GLY A 48 23.04 14.49 6.53
N GLY A 49 23.70 13.34 6.73
CA GLY A 49 24.35 12.89 7.96
C GLY A 49 23.88 11.52 8.47
N ARG A 50 22.74 10.99 7.99
CA ARG A 50 22.18 9.67 8.37
C ARG A 50 21.48 9.03 7.17
N ARG A 51 21.68 7.72 6.98
CA ARG A 51 21.23 7.01 5.76
C ARG A 51 19.75 6.59 5.83
N VAL A 52 19.01 6.79 4.73
CA VAL A 52 17.76 6.05 4.44
C VAL A 52 18.11 4.56 4.39
N ARG A 53 17.45 3.74 5.21
CA ARG A 53 17.75 2.29 5.33
C ARG A 53 16.77 1.41 4.58
N PHE A 54 15.64 1.95 4.17
CA PHE A 54 14.59 1.22 3.50
C PHE A 54 15.07 0.66 2.15
N SER A 55 14.74 -0.60 1.89
CA SER A 55 14.75 -1.21 0.56
C SER A 55 13.56 -2.15 0.43
N PHE A 56 12.94 -2.17 -0.75
CA PHE A 56 11.80 -3.06 -1.02
C PHE A 56 12.17 -4.53 -0.86
N GLU A 57 13.36 -4.92 -1.32
CA GLU A 57 13.87 -6.29 -1.14
C GLU A 57 13.93 -6.71 0.33
N LYS A 58 14.43 -5.84 1.22
CA LYS A 58 14.46 -6.15 2.67
C LYS A 58 13.07 -6.19 3.26
N TYR A 59 12.19 -5.28 2.84
CA TYR A 59 10.80 -5.28 3.29
C TYR A 59 10.09 -6.59 2.91
N VAL A 60 10.17 -7.01 1.64
CA VAL A 60 9.58 -8.29 1.17
C VAL A 60 10.22 -9.48 1.88
N SER A 61 11.54 -9.48 2.08
CA SER A 61 12.22 -10.54 2.84
C SER A 61 11.71 -10.63 4.27
N ASN A 62 11.54 -9.50 4.96
CA ASN A 62 11.02 -9.45 6.32
C ASN A 62 9.56 -9.92 6.38
N GLN A 63 8.74 -9.60 5.38
CA GLN A 63 7.36 -10.12 5.31
C GLN A 63 7.36 -11.65 5.16
N GLY A 64 8.23 -12.21 4.31
CA GLY A 64 8.37 -13.67 4.20
C GLY A 64 8.92 -14.33 5.48
N GLU A 65 9.78 -13.64 6.23
CA GLU A 65 10.27 -14.10 7.53
C GLU A 65 9.17 -14.19 8.59
N ASN A 66 8.29 -13.18 8.61
CA ASN A 66 7.18 -13.08 9.56
C ASN A 66 5.90 -13.77 9.06
N PHE A 67 5.96 -14.49 7.93
CA PHE A 67 4.79 -15.08 7.29
C PHE A 67 4.00 -16.00 8.22
N ALA A 68 4.69 -16.94 8.89
CA ALA A 68 4.01 -17.88 9.79
C ALA A 68 3.33 -17.16 10.96
N GLU A 69 4.04 -16.26 11.64
CA GLU A 69 3.46 -15.45 12.72
C GLU A 69 2.23 -14.66 12.24
N ARG A 70 2.31 -14.00 11.07
CA ARG A 70 1.18 -13.24 10.53
C ARG A 70 -0.02 -14.13 10.22
N VAL A 71 0.17 -15.26 9.52
CA VAL A 71 -0.94 -16.18 9.22
C VAL A 71 -1.62 -16.72 10.48
N LEU A 72 -0.85 -16.91 11.55
CA LEU A 72 -1.36 -17.41 12.83
C LEU A 72 -2.04 -16.33 13.68
N THR A 73 -1.81 -15.04 13.42
CA THR A 73 -2.26 -13.93 14.28
C THR A 73 -3.21 -12.94 13.58
N ASP A 74 -3.23 -12.91 12.26
CA ASP A 74 -4.05 -12.01 11.44
C ASP A 74 -5.21 -12.80 10.79
N PRO A 75 -6.45 -12.67 11.29
CA PRO A 75 -7.62 -13.37 10.75
C PRO A 75 -7.91 -13.02 9.28
N ALA A 76 -7.63 -11.79 8.85
CA ALA A 76 -7.89 -11.37 7.48
C ALA A 76 -6.93 -12.07 6.51
N LEU A 77 -5.65 -12.13 6.87
CA LEU A 77 -4.66 -12.90 6.11
C LEU A 77 -4.98 -14.39 6.11
N ALA A 78 -5.41 -14.95 7.24
CA ALA A 78 -5.82 -16.35 7.32
C ALA A 78 -6.96 -16.65 6.33
N GLY A 79 -7.96 -15.77 6.23
CA GLY A 79 -9.03 -15.89 5.23
C GLY A 79 -8.53 -15.81 3.78
N VAL A 80 -7.54 -14.96 3.49
CA VAL A 80 -6.89 -14.92 2.16
C VAL A 80 -6.15 -16.23 1.86
N VAL A 81 -5.46 -16.79 2.84
CA VAL A 81 -4.77 -18.08 2.73
C VAL A 81 -5.78 -19.21 2.47
N GLU A 82 -6.91 -19.24 3.18
CA GLU A 82 -7.99 -20.21 2.94
C GLU A 82 -8.55 -20.08 1.52
N GLY A 83 -8.83 -18.85 1.07
CA GLY A 83 -9.25 -18.59 -0.30
C GLY A 83 -8.22 -19.05 -1.34
N ALA A 84 -6.93 -18.86 -1.08
CA ALA A 84 -5.87 -19.34 -1.95
C ALA A 84 -5.81 -20.88 -2.00
N LEU A 85 -5.94 -21.55 -0.85
CA LEU A 85 -5.98 -23.02 -0.75
C LEU A 85 -7.11 -23.63 -1.59
N THR A 86 -8.30 -23.02 -1.59
CA THR A 86 -9.44 -23.53 -2.38
C THR A 86 -9.21 -23.44 -3.89
N LYS A 87 -8.41 -22.47 -4.35
CA LYS A 87 -8.14 -22.24 -5.78
C LYS A 87 -7.07 -23.16 -6.36
N VAL A 88 -6.10 -23.59 -5.55
CA VAL A 88 -4.96 -24.41 -6.00
C VAL A 88 -5.40 -25.86 -6.28
N GLY A 89 -6.38 -26.39 -5.53
CA GLY A 89 -7.07 -27.65 -5.84
C GLY A 89 -6.17 -28.91 -5.90
N GLU A 90 -6.77 -30.06 -6.23
CA GLU A 90 -6.07 -31.37 -6.23
C GLU A 90 -5.14 -31.59 -7.46
N GLY A 91 -5.15 -30.68 -8.44
CA GLY A 91 -4.35 -30.75 -9.67
C GLY A 91 -3.10 -29.87 -9.67
N ALA A 92 -2.66 -29.44 -8.48
CA ALA A 92 -1.58 -28.49 -8.30
C ALA A 92 -0.22 -29.00 -8.81
N SER A 93 0.61 -28.10 -9.32
CA SER A 93 2.02 -28.38 -9.57
C SER A 93 2.74 -28.82 -8.28
N ASP A 94 3.83 -29.58 -8.37
CA ASP A 94 4.61 -30.02 -7.20
C ASP A 94 4.98 -28.86 -6.27
N GLY A 95 5.30 -27.71 -6.85
CA GLY A 95 5.60 -26.48 -6.12
C GLY A 95 4.39 -25.93 -5.37
N ALA A 96 3.24 -25.83 -6.05
CA ALA A 96 2.00 -25.37 -5.43
C ALA A 96 1.46 -26.33 -4.36
N ALA A 97 1.57 -27.65 -4.59
CA ALA A 97 1.21 -28.67 -3.62
C ALA A 97 2.05 -28.57 -2.33
N ALA A 98 3.36 -28.34 -2.45
CA ALA A 98 4.22 -28.15 -1.28
C ALA A 98 3.83 -26.90 -0.45
N ILE A 99 3.40 -25.83 -1.12
CA ILE A 99 2.93 -24.61 -0.47
C ILE A 99 1.62 -24.87 0.25
N GLN A 100 0.68 -25.52 -0.43
CA GLN A 100 -0.59 -25.91 0.14
C GLN A 100 -0.40 -26.70 1.42
N VAL A 101 0.53 -27.66 1.45
CA VAL A 101 0.86 -28.38 2.69
C VAL A 101 1.34 -27.45 3.81
N VAL A 102 2.20 -26.47 3.51
CA VAL A 102 2.66 -25.50 4.52
C VAL A 102 1.50 -24.65 5.05
N LEU A 103 0.65 -24.14 4.16
CA LEU A 103 -0.50 -23.32 4.49
C LEU A 103 -1.55 -24.10 5.31
N GLU A 104 -1.84 -25.35 4.94
CA GLU A 104 -2.72 -26.25 5.68
C GLU A 104 -2.18 -26.54 7.08
N LYS A 105 -0.86 -26.72 7.24
CA LYS A 105 -0.26 -26.91 8.56
C LYS A 105 -0.36 -25.65 9.43
N LEU A 106 -0.15 -24.47 8.87
CA LEU A 106 -0.33 -23.21 9.60
C LEU A 106 -1.79 -23.01 10.00
N ARG A 107 -2.74 -23.32 9.11
CA ARG A 107 -4.18 -23.30 9.42
C ARG A 107 -4.52 -24.23 10.57
N ALA A 108 -4.07 -25.49 10.52
CA ALA A 108 -4.33 -26.46 11.57
C ALA A 108 -3.73 -26.04 12.93
N ILE A 109 -2.57 -25.39 12.94
CA ILE A 109 -1.98 -24.83 14.16
C ILE A 109 -2.86 -23.71 14.73
N ARG A 110 -3.38 -22.83 13.87
CA ARG A 110 -4.28 -21.75 14.28
C ARG A 110 -5.57 -22.30 14.88
N GLU A 111 -6.24 -23.21 14.15
CA GLU A 111 -7.50 -23.83 14.61
C GLU A 111 -7.29 -24.59 15.94
N ALA A 112 -6.21 -25.34 16.09
CA ALA A 112 -5.90 -26.05 17.33
C ALA A 112 -5.52 -25.13 18.50
N ASN A 113 -5.23 -23.85 18.23
CA ASN A 113 -4.90 -22.86 19.24
C ASN A 113 -6.12 -22.08 19.74
N GLU A 114 -7.23 -22.10 19.01
CA GLU A 114 -8.47 -21.42 19.40
C GLU A 114 -9.32 -22.37 20.28
N PHE A 115 -9.76 -21.88 21.43
CA PHE A 115 -10.77 -22.54 22.26
C PHE A 115 -12.15 -22.29 21.67
N ASP A 116 -12.99 -23.33 21.69
CA ASP A 116 -14.42 -23.13 21.53
C ASP A 116 -15.00 -22.33 22.72
N GLU A 117 -16.18 -21.76 22.52
CA GLU A 117 -16.84 -20.88 23.50
C GLU A 117 -17.10 -21.58 24.84
N GLU A 118 -17.43 -22.87 24.83
CA GLU A 118 -17.67 -23.65 26.05
C GLU A 118 -16.37 -23.82 26.85
N THR A 119 -15.30 -24.21 26.16
CA THR A 119 -13.97 -24.39 26.77
C THR A 119 -13.38 -23.06 27.26
N ALA A 120 -13.50 -21.98 26.48
CA ALA A 120 -13.02 -20.65 26.86
C ALA A 120 -13.68 -20.16 28.16
N ASN A 121 -15.00 -20.32 28.27
CA ASN A 121 -15.76 -19.95 29.46
C ASN A 121 -15.37 -20.80 30.68
N ALA A 122 -15.15 -22.11 30.50
CA ALA A 122 -14.69 -22.98 31.58
C ALA A 122 -13.29 -22.60 32.08
N VAL A 123 -12.37 -22.24 31.17
CA VAL A 123 -11.02 -21.79 31.51
C VAL A 123 -11.04 -20.43 32.22
N ALA A 124 -11.83 -19.46 31.75
CA ALA A 124 -11.99 -18.16 32.38
C ALA A 124 -12.54 -18.28 33.82
N ALA A 125 -13.56 -19.12 34.01
CA ALA A 125 -14.11 -19.39 35.33
C ALA A 125 -13.08 -20.03 36.28
N LEU A 126 -12.25 -20.96 35.77
CA LEU A 126 -11.15 -21.55 36.54
C LEU A 126 -10.05 -20.53 36.88
N ALA A 127 -9.79 -19.57 35.99
CA ALA A 127 -8.83 -18.49 36.22
C ALA A 127 -9.35 -17.42 37.20
N GLY A 128 -10.64 -17.47 37.55
CA GLY A 128 -11.29 -16.49 38.43
C GLY A 128 -11.64 -15.19 37.72
N GLU A 129 -11.73 -15.20 36.39
CA GLU A 129 -12.22 -14.07 35.60
C GLU A 129 -13.75 -14.05 35.64
N SER A 130 -14.34 -12.88 35.91
CA SER A 130 -15.79 -12.70 36.03
C SER A 130 -16.50 -12.45 34.70
N ASP A 131 -15.72 -12.15 33.66
CA ASP A 131 -16.19 -11.82 32.32
C ASP A 131 -15.71 -12.88 31.32
N GLU A 132 -16.30 -12.86 30.13
CA GLU A 132 -15.91 -13.70 29.00
C GLU A 132 -14.44 -13.47 28.64
N MET A 133 -13.71 -14.55 28.32
CA MET A 133 -12.26 -14.49 28.07
C MET A 133 -11.97 -13.55 26.90
N ALA A 134 -11.13 -12.53 27.09
CA ALA A 134 -10.88 -11.54 26.04
C ALA A 134 -10.11 -12.10 24.82
N ASP A 135 -9.37 -13.19 25.02
CA ASP A 135 -8.57 -13.87 24.01
C ASP A 135 -8.86 -15.37 24.11
N HIS A 136 -9.53 -15.93 23.10
CA HIS A 136 -9.90 -17.35 23.07
C HIS A 136 -8.73 -18.25 22.66
N THR A 137 -7.48 -17.77 22.66
CA THR A 137 -6.34 -18.58 22.26
C THR A 137 -5.58 -19.20 23.43
N MET A 138 -5.09 -20.42 23.25
CA MET A 138 -4.26 -21.14 24.22
C MET A 138 -2.85 -20.56 24.31
N LEU A 139 -2.23 -20.25 23.17
CA LEU A 139 -0.86 -19.79 23.04
C LEU A 139 -0.79 -18.47 22.27
N ARG A 140 0.07 -17.57 22.76
CA ARG A 140 0.47 -16.38 22.01
C ARG A 140 1.48 -16.75 20.93
N MET A 141 1.10 -16.55 19.67
CA MET A 141 1.88 -16.98 18.50
C MET A 141 2.99 -15.99 18.06
N ARG A 142 3.34 -15.04 18.92
CA ARG A 142 4.32 -13.99 18.62
C ARG A 142 5.75 -14.55 18.60
N GLY A 143 6.53 -14.22 17.56
CA GLY A 143 7.91 -14.67 17.38
C GLY A 143 8.06 -16.06 16.75
N ILE A 144 6.99 -16.63 16.18
CA ILE A 144 7.04 -17.91 15.48
C ILE A 144 7.67 -17.72 14.10
N ALA A 145 8.75 -18.45 13.85
CA ALA A 145 9.45 -18.45 12.58
C ALA A 145 9.41 -19.82 11.92
N LEU A 146 9.36 -19.82 10.59
CA LEU A 146 9.53 -21.04 9.80
C LEU A 146 10.98 -21.53 9.88
N ASN A 147 11.14 -22.85 9.91
CA ASN A 147 12.44 -23.49 9.71
C ASN A 147 13.04 -23.16 8.32
N PRO A 148 14.36 -23.32 8.12
CA PRO A 148 15.05 -22.81 6.92
C PRO A 148 14.46 -23.25 5.58
N ALA A 149 14.07 -24.52 5.43
CA ALA A 149 13.53 -25.06 4.19
C ALA A 149 12.16 -24.46 3.82
N PRO A 150 11.09 -24.57 4.66
CA PRO A 150 9.81 -23.93 4.37
C PRO A 150 9.94 -22.40 4.27
N ARG A 151 10.80 -21.77 5.07
CA ARG A 151 11.09 -20.33 4.97
C ARG A 151 11.64 -19.96 3.59
N THR A 152 12.62 -20.72 3.09
CA THR A 152 13.23 -20.46 1.78
C THR A 152 12.24 -20.69 0.64
N ALA A 153 11.39 -21.71 0.75
CA ALA A 153 10.31 -21.96 -0.19
C ALA A 153 9.36 -20.75 -0.25
N MET A 154 8.83 -20.31 0.90
CA MET A 154 7.96 -19.14 0.99
C MET A 154 8.61 -17.89 0.39
N LEU A 155 9.86 -17.58 0.74
CA LEU A 155 10.57 -16.42 0.21
C LEU A 155 10.72 -16.44 -1.32
N ARG A 156 10.91 -17.61 -1.93
CA ARG A 156 10.95 -17.72 -3.40
C ARG A 156 9.61 -17.39 -4.01
N ILE A 157 8.51 -17.84 -3.42
CA ILE A 157 7.15 -17.51 -3.88
C ILE A 157 6.89 -16.01 -3.73
N PHE A 158 7.20 -15.41 -2.58
CA PHE A 158 7.05 -13.96 -2.42
C PHE A 158 7.78 -13.14 -3.48
N ARG A 159 8.91 -13.66 -3.97
CA ARG A 159 9.74 -13.01 -4.97
C ARG A 159 9.28 -13.29 -6.41
N ASP A 160 8.84 -14.52 -6.66
CA ASP A 160 8.70 -15.09 -8.01
C ASP A 160 7.26 -15.56 -8.33
N ALA A 161 6.27 -15.36 -7.44
CA ALA A 161 4.90 -15.90 -7.57
C ALA A 161 4.21 -15.56 -8.90
N GLN A 162 4.54 -14.42 -9.52
CA GLN A 162 3.97 -14.02 -10.82
C GLN A 162 4.80 -14.50 -12.02
N SER A 163 6.01 -14.99 -11.79
CA SER A 163 7.00 -15.32 -12.82
C SER A 163 7.39 -16.79 -12.82
N ALA A 164 6.91 -17.58 -11.86
CA ALA A 164 7.26 -18.98 -11.71
C ALA A 164 6.74 -19.79 -12.90
N GLU A 165 7.68 -20.25 -13.73
CA GLU A 165 7.41 -21.20 -14.81
C GLU A 165 6.86 -22.50 -14.21
N GLY A 166 5.78 -23.03 -14.79
CA GLY A 166 5.15 -24.27 -14.33
C GLY A 166 3.95 -24.11 -13.38
N LEU A 167 3.57 -22.88 -13.01
CA LEU A 167 2.30 -22.62 -12.33
C LEU A 167 1.17 -22.34 -13.33
N SER A 168 -0.04 -22.83 -13.03
CA SER A 168 -1.28 -22.45 -13.70
C SER A 168 -1.66 -21.00 -13.37
N GLU A 169 -2.56 -20.40 -14.15
CA GLU A 169 -3.03 -19.04 -13.89
C GLU A 169 -3.82 -18.93 -12.56
N ASP A 170 -4.54 -19.99 -12.18
CA ASP A 170 -5.27 -20.04 -10.91
C ASP A 170 -4.29 -20.10 -9.72
N GLU A 171 -3.21 -20.86 -9.84
CA GLU A 171 -2.14 -20.92 -8.83
C GLU A 171 -1.41 -19.57 -8.69
N LYS A 172 -1.07 -18.93 -9.82
CA LYS A 172 -0.48 -17.58 -9.80
C LYS A 172 -1.42 -16.56 -9.18
N SER A 173 -2.71 -16.63 -9.47
CA SER A 173 -3.72 -15.75 -8.89
C SER A 173 -3.83 -15.96 -7.37
N ALA A 174 -3.89 -17.20 -6.92
CA ALA A 174 -3.99 -17.56 -5.50
C ALA A 174 -2.75 -17.09 -4.71
N LEU A 175 -1.55 -17.39 -5.19
CA LEU A 175 -0.30 -16.97 -4.55
C LEU A 175 -0.12 -15.45 -4.61
N GLY A 176 -0.50 -14.83 -5.73
CA GLY A 176 -0.50 -13.38 -5.87
C GLY A 176 -1.35 -12.68 -4.81
N ALA A 177 -2.53 -13.23 -4.48
CA ALA A 177 -3.39 -12.69 -3.43
C ALA A 177 -2.75 -12.78 -2.03
N VAL A 178 -2.10 -13.91 -1.71
CA VAL A 178 -1.38 -14.09 -0.43
C VAL A 178 -0.21 -13.12 -0.33
N VAL A 179 0.56 -12.96 -1.41
CA VAL A 179 1.67 -11.99 -1.47
C VAL A 179 1.16 -10.58 -1.26
N ALA A 180 0.09 -10.19 -1.95
CA ALA A 180 -0.52 -8.87 -1.84
C ALA A 180 -0.99 -8.54 -0.41
N ALA A 181 -1.66 -9.49 0.25
CA ALA A 181 -2.12 -9.32 1.62
C ALA A 181 -0.95 -9.12 2.60
N MET A 182 0.16 -9.83 2.38
CA MET A 182 1.37 -9.73 3.18
C MET A 182 2.20 -8.48 2.90
N THR A 183 2.11 -7.93 1.69
CA THR A 183 2.86 -6.77 1.25
C THR A 183 1.93 -5.57 1.06
N ASN A 184 1.06 -5.32 2.04
CA ASN A 184 0.14 -4.20 1.98
C ASN A 184 0.89 -2.86 2.07
N PHE A 185 0.85 -2.08 0.99
CA PHE A 185 1.55 -0.80 0.91
C PHE A 185 0.99 0.25 1.88
N GLU A 186 -0.31 0.21 2.19
CA GLU A 186 -0.92 1.14 3.16
C GLU A 186 -0.48 0.83 4.59
N GLU A 187 -0.35 -0.45 4.94
CA GLU A 187 0.24 -0.89 6.21
C GLU A 187 1.69 -0.42 6.32
N LEU A 188 2.51 -0.63 5.28
CA LEU A 188 3.90 -0.14 5.22
C LEU A 188 3.98 1.36 5.50
N LEU A 189 3.15 2.17 4.83
CA LEU A 189 3.14 3.61 5.06
C LEU A 189 2.69 3.97 6.47
N THR A 190 1.71 3.25 7.02
CA THR A 190 1.21 3.46 8.38
C THR A 190 2.29 3.18 9.42
N GLU A 191 2.99 2.04 9.30
CA GLU A 191 4.10 1.67 10.17
C GLU A 191 5.24 2.68 10.11
N LEU A 192 5.65 3.09 8.90
CA LEU A 192 6.70 4.09 8.73
C LEU A 192 6.26 5.46 9.26
N PHE A 193 4.98 5.82 9.09
CA PHE A 193 4.46 7.09 9.56
C PHE A 193 4.36 7.16 11.08
N ALA A 194 4.11 6.05 11.79
CA ALA A 194 4.18 6.02 13.25
C ALA A 194 5.55 6.49 13.80
N GLY A 195 6.60 6.37 12.98
CA GLY A 195 7.91 6.97 13.22
C GLY A 195 7.91 8.50 13.43
N PHE A 196 6.98 9.23 12.80
CA PHE A 196 6.83 10.68 12.98
C PHE A 196 6.45 11.04 14.42
N TYR A 197 5.45 10.39 15.00
CA TYR A 197 4.99 10.69 16.35
C TYR A 197 5.97 10.22 17.42
N THR A 198 6.76 9.19 17.12
CA THR A 198 7.75 8.64 18.05
C THR A 198 9.12 9.34 17.93
N ASN A 199 9.22 10.40 17.13
CA ASN A 199 10.45 11.17 16.84
C ASN A 199 11.64 10.30 16.41
N LYS A 200 11.35 9.18 15.74
CA LYS A 200 12.38 8.26 15.25
C LYS A 200 12.79 8.71 13.86
N GLY A 201 13.83 9.54 13.80
CA GLY A 201 14.22 10.18 12.54
C GLY A 201 14.57 9.20 11.41
N THR A 202 14.97 7.96 11.67
CA THR A 202 15.24 6.97 10.60
C THR A 202 13.95 6.54 9.92
N GLU A 203 12.91 6.28 10.69
CA GLU A 203 11.57 5.92 10.24
C GLU A 203 10.92 7.09 9.51
N THR A 204 11.06 8.32 10.02
CA THR A 204 10.67 9.54 9.29
C THR A 204 11.32 9.63 7.91
N ARG A 205 12.64 9.41 7.82
CA ARG A 205 13.36 9.41 6.52
C ARG A 205 12.88 8.29 5.60
N ASN A 206 12.64 7.11 6.14
CA ASN A 206 12.14 5.98 5.36
C ASN A 206 10.72 6.28 4.84
N TYR A 207 9.85 6.87 5.66
CA TYR A 207 8.52 7.31 5.22
C TYR A 207 8.62 8.34 4.10
N LEU A 208 9.42 9.40 4.30
CA LEU A 208 9.60 10.45 3.28
C LEU A 208 10.14 9.88 1.97
N TYR A 209 11.09 8.94 2.07
CA TYR A 209 11.60 8.23 0.91
C TYR A 209 10.50 7.45 0.18
N VAL A 210 9.73 6.63 0.89
CA VAL A 210 8.68 5.78 0.28
C VAL A 210 7.52 6.62 -0.27
N SER A 211 7.07 7.64 0.45
CA SER A 211 5.96 8.50 0.04
C SER A 211 6.29 9.34 -1.20
N TRP A 212 7.46 10.00 -1.24
CA TRP A 212 7.88 10.76 -2.42
C TRP A 212 8.24 9.87 -3.60
N LEU A 213 8.75 8.67 -3.35
CA LEU A 213 8.98 7.71 -4.42
C LEU A 213 7.65 7.23 -5.03
N LEU A 214 6.64 6.94 -4.20
CA LEU A 214 5.30 6.64 -4.70
C LEU A 214 4.74 7.81 -5.51
N TRP A 215 4.83 9.03 -5.00
CA TRP A 215 4.39 10.22 -5.75
C TRP A 215 5.08 10.31 -7.11
N ALA A 216 6.40 10.16 -7.17
CA ALA A 216 7.17 10.23 -8.40
C ALA A 216 6.73 9.15 -9.40
N TYR A 217 6.55 7.92 -8.91
CA TYR A 217 6.05 6.81 -9.72
C TYR A 217 4.65 7.11 -10.28
N MET A 218 3.71 7.53 -9.42
CA MET A 218 2.34 7.82 -9.83
C MET A 218 2.30 9.00 -10.80
N ARG A 219 3.12 10.03 -10.57
CA ARG A 219 3.23 11.20 -11.46
C ARG A 219 3.72 10.79 -12.85
N TRP A 220 4.83 10.07 -12.92
CA TRP A 220 5.39 9.55 -14.16
C TRP A 220 4.39 8.63 -14.88
N LYS A 221 3.89 7.59 -14.19
CA LYS A 221 3.00 6.59 -14.77
C LYS A 221 1.70 7.21 -15.28
N SER A 222 1.15 8.19 -14.56
CA SER A 222 -0.06 8.92 -14.99
C SER A 222 0.15 9.63 -16.33
N LEU A 223 1.36 10.11 -16.60
CA LEU A 223 1.69 10.91 -17.78
C LEU A 223 2.21 10.07 -18.95
N SER A 224 2.99 9.00 -18.70
CA SER A 224 3.63 8.13 -19.71
C SER A 224 2.68 7.28 -20.57
N GLY A 225 1.39 7.60 -20.58
CA GLY A 225 0.41 6.99 -21.48
C GLY A 225 -0.82 7.85 -21.69
N GLN A 226 -0.69 9.18 -21.57
CA GLN A 226 -1.76 10.12 -21.94
C GLN A 226 -1.92 10.28 -23.45
N GLU A 227 -0.90 9.96 -24.24
CA GLU A 227 -0.96 10.00 -25.70
C GLU A 227 -2.06 9.06 -26.22
N GLY A 228 -3.04 9.61 -26.94
CA GLY A 228 -4.18 8.87 -27.50
C GLY A 228 -5.30 8.50 -26.52
N LEU A 229 -5.18 8.77 -25.21
CA LEU A 229 -6.25 8.50 -24.23
C LEU A 229 -7.47 9.40 -24.42
N ALA A 230 -7.27 10.66 -24.80
CA ALA A 230 -8.38 11.58 -25.11
C ALA A 230 -9.19 11.11 -26.34
N GLU A 231 -8.54 10.42 -27.27
CA GLU A 231 -9.14 9.92 -28.52
C GLU A 231 -9.75 8.53 -28.36
N THR A 232 -9.28 7.74 -27.38
CA THR A 232 -9.79 6.40 -27.10
C THR A 232 -10.95 6.46 -26.10
N PRO A 233 -12.16 5.97 -26.44
CA PRO A 233 -13.28 5.98 -25.51
C PRO A 233 -12.95 5.24 -24.20
N ASN A 234 -12.88 6.00 -23.11
CA ASN A 234 -12.67 5.47 -21.78
C ASN A 234 -13.69 6.04 -20.79
N PHE A 235 -13.74 5.49 -19.58
CA PHE A 235 -14.72 5.89 -18.57
C PHE A 235 -14.63 7.38 -18.19
N TYR A 236 -13.41 7.93 -18.10
CA TYR A 236 -13.19 9.34 -17.78
C TYR A 236 -13.66 10.29 -18.89
N ASN A 237 -13.59 9.89 -20.16
CA ASN A 237 -14.12 10.71 -21.26
C ASN A 237 -15.64 10.91 -21.16
N LYS A 238 -16.37 10.02 -20.46
CA LYS A 238 -17.80 10.21 -20.19
C LYS A 238 -18.05 11.13 -19.00
N LEU A 239 -17.06 11.27 -18.11
CA LEU A 239 -17.11 12.11 -16.92
C LEU A 239 -16.59 13.53 -17.14
N SER A 240 -16.05 13.84 -18.32
CA SER A 240 -15.64 15.22 -18.65
C SER A 240 -16.82 16.11 -19.04
N ALA A 241 -17.98 15.52 -19.33
CA ALA A 241 -19.21 16.21 -19.76
C ALA A 241 -20.34 16.10 -18.72
N LEU A 242 -20.02 16.35 -17.44
CA LEU A 242 -21.02 16.34 -16.38
C LEU A 242 -21.98 17.53 -16.48
N SER A 243 -23.25 17.25 -16.24
CA SER A 243 -24.28 18.27 -15.98
C SER A 243 -24.08 18.92 -14.61
N ASP A 244 -24.76 20.05 -14.37
CA ASP A 244 -24.64 20.84 -13.13
C ASP A 244 -25.13 20.09 -11.88
N ASP A 245 -25.96 19.07 -12.05
CA ASP A 245 -26.48 18.21 -10.98
C ASP A 245 -25.59 16.98 -10.71
N GLU A 246 -24.44 16.87 -11.38
CA GLU A 246 -23.54 15.73 -11.29
C GLU A 246 -22.20 16.09 -10.60
N SER A 247 -21.72 15.17 -9.76
CA SER A 247 -20.44 15.34 -9.04
C SER A 247 -19.66 14.02 -8.97
N ILE A 248 -18.36 14.12 -8.72
CA ILE A 248 -17.45 12.97 -8.65
C ILE A 248 -16.79 12.93 -7.28
N ILE A 249 -16.77 11.75 -6.67
CA ILE A 249 -15.87 11.41 -5.58
C ILE A 249 -14.89 10.38 -6.12
N THR A 250 -13.59 10.69 -6.08
CA THR A 250 -12.56 9.76 -6.53
C THR A 250 -11.62 9.39 -5.39
N PHE A 251 -11.42 8.09 -5.24
CA PHE A 251 -10.39 7.48 -4.39
C PHE A 251 -9.11 7.19 -5.20
N ASN A 252 -9.04 7.62 -6.46
CA ASN A 252 -7.85 7.40 -7.26
C ASN A 252 -6.75 8.41 -6.93
N TYR A 253 -5.53 7.89 -6.83
CA TYR A 253 -4.33 8.66 -6.53
C TYR A 253 -3.78 9.41 -7.76
N THR A 254 -4.26 9.06 -8.95
CA THR A 254 -3.74 9.58 -10.21
C THR A 254 -4.54 10.76 -10.76
N SER A 255 -3.88 11.52 -11.62
CA SER A 255 -4.47 12.58 -12.42
C SER A 255 -4.40 12.24 -13.91
N ARG A 256 -4.55 10.95 -14.26
CA ARG A 256 -4.34 10.45 -15.62
C ARG A 256 -5.34 11.03 -16.62
N CYS A 257 -6.55 11.34 -16.17
CA CYS A 257 -7.55 12.06 -16.94
C CYS A 257 -7.95 13.35 -16.19
N GLU A 258 -8.13 14.44 -16.94
CA GLU A 258 -8.63 15.68 -16.37
C GLU A 258 -10.10 15.51 -15.96
N LEU A 259 -10.38 15.82 -14.70
CA LEU A 259 -11.72 15.85 -14.14
C LEU A 259 -12.05 17.29 -13.75
N PRO A 260 -13.31 17.73 -13.89
CA PRO A 260 -13.74 19.08 -13.53
C PRO A 260 -13.46 19.34 -12.05
N SER A 261 -12.58 20.30 -11.76
CA SER A 261 -12.04 20.54 -10.41
C SER A 261 -13.07 21.08 -9.44
N ASP A 262 -14.07 21.82 -9.93
CA ASP A 262 -15.19 22.38 -9.18
C ASP A 262 -16.20 21.30 -8.72
N ARG A 263 -16.25 20.16 -9.41
CA ARG A 263 -17.22 19.07 -9.17
C ARG A 263 -16.58 17.76 -8.70
N THR A 264 -15.26 17.75 -8.51
CA THR A 264 -14.51 16.54 -8.15
C THR A 264 -13.91 16.64 -6.76
N VAL A 265 -14.34 15.76 -5.87
CA VAL A 265 -13.72 15.53 -4.57
C VAL A 265 -12.66 14.43 -4.71
N ARG A 266 -11.39 14.80 -4.61
CA ARG A 266 -10.27 13.86 -4.55
C ARG A 266 -10.01 13.42 -3.11
N PHE A 267 -10.58 12.28 -2.74
CA PHE A 267 -10.61 11.82 -1.35
C PHE A 267 -9.20 11.58 -0.80
N HIS A 268 -8.30 11.05 -1.64
CA HIS A 268 -6.92 10.78 -1.25
C HIS A 268 -5.94 11.92 -1.56
N GLY A 269 -6.37 13.06 -2.08
CA GLY A 269 -5.48 14.12 -2.57
C GLY A 269 -5.12 13.93 -4.04
N ASP A 270 -4.05 14.58 -4.49
CA ASP A 270 -3.60 14.55 -5.88
C ASP A 270 -2.07 14.60 -5.99
N CYS A 271 -1.58 14.38 -7.21
CA CYS A 271 -0.15 14.41 -7.53
C CYS A 271 0.39 15.82 -7.84
N VAL A 272 -0.40 16.89 -7.69
CA VAL A 272 0.02 18.28 -7.96
C VAL A 272 -0.02 19.16 -6.71
N SER A 273 -0.23 18.55 -5.55
CA SER A 273 -0.29 19.22 -4.26
C SER A 273 0.58 18.49 -3.24
N TYR A 274 1.08 19.23 -2.26
CA TYR A 274 1.85 18.66 -1.16
C TYR A 274 1.64 19.46 0.12
N ILE A 275 1.91 18.84 1.25
CA ILE A 275 1.68 19.39 2.58
C ILE A 275 3.01 19.87 3.12
N ARG A 276 3.03 21.11 3.59
CA ARG A 276 4.12 21.66 4.38
C ARG A 276 3.81 21.44 5.86
N GLN A 277 4.41 20.40 6.43
CA GLN A 277 4.02 19.86 7.74
C GLN A 277 4.31 20.83 8.91
N ASP A 278 5.41 21.59 8.86
CA ASP A 278 5.77 22.58 9.89
C ASP A 278 4.71 23.68 10.04
N ARG A 279 3.94 23.94 8.99
CA ARG A 279 2.87 24.96 8.96
C ARG A 279 1.47 24.38 8.93
N GLY A 280 1.31 23.06 8.76
CA GLY A 280 0.01 22.43 8.54
C GLY A 280 -0.69 22.95 7.27
N GLU A 281 0.08 23.35 6.26
CA GLU A 281 -0.42 24.03 5.06
C GLU A 281 -0.46 23.04 3.88
N LEU A 282 -1.57 23.05 3.12
CA LEU A 282 -1.66 22.35 1.85
C LEU A 282 -1.26 23.32 0.74
N ILE A 283 -0.18 23.01 0.03
CA ILE A 283 0.31 23.77 -1.11
C ILE A 283 -0.34 23.22 -2.37
N GLU A 284 -1.10 24.07 -3.05
CA GLU A 284 -1.80 23.77 -4.30
C GLU A 284 -1.33 24.76 -5.39
N GLY A 285 -1.30 24.33 -6.66
CA GLY A 285 -0.98 25.22 -7.78
C GLY A 285 0.49 25.65 -7.88
N ASP A 286 1.40 24.98 -7.17
CA ASP A 286 2.83 25.21 -7.32
C ASP A 286 3.30 24.81 -8.73
N GLU A 287 3.92 25.74 -9.44
CA GLU A 287 4.39 25.55 -10.81
C GLU A 287 5.45 24.45 -10.92
N ALA A 288 6.29 24.26 -9.89
CA ALA A 288 7.37 23.28 -9.91
C ALA A 288 6.82 21.84 -9.85
N VAL A 289 5.86 21.57 -8.96
CA VAL A 289 5.20 20.25 -8.89
C VAL A 289 4.28 20.01 -10.09
N THR A 290 3.62 21.05 -10.59
CA THR A 290 2.76 20.98 -11.77
C THR A 290 3.59 20.76 -13.05
N GLY A 291 4.77 21.37 -13.12
CA GLY A 291 5.74 21.25 -14.22
C GLY A 291 6.53 19.94 -14.23
N ALA A 292 6.53 19.17 -13.13
CA ALA A 292 7.16 17.85 -13.04
C ALA A 292 6.42 16.80 -13.87
N LYS A 293 6.63 16.82 -15.20
CA LYS A 293 5.88 16.02 -16.17
C LYS A 293 6.63 14.82 -16.74
N ASP A 294 7.95 14.78 -16.59
CA ASP A 294 8.81 13.68 -17.00
C ASP A 294 9.80 13.35 -15.88
N LEU A 295 10.63 12.32 -16.07
CA LEU A 295 11.56 11.84 -15.05
C LEU A 295 12.59 12.91 -14.63
N GLU A 296 13.06 13.73 -15.58
CA GLU A 296 14.05 14.78 -15.33
C GLU A 296 13.44 15.92 -14.51
N ALA A 297 12.24 16.37 -14.90
CA ALA A 297 11.52 17.41 -14.17
C ALA A 297 11.07 16.93 -12.77
N ILE A 298 10.69 15.65 -12.62
CA ILE A 298 10.38 15.02 -11.33
C ILE A 298 11.62 15.00 -10.43
N GLU A 299 12.79 14.60 -10.95
CA GLU A 299 14.05 14.62 -10.22
C GLU A 299 14.45 16.04 -9.80
N ALA A 300 14.32 17.01 -10.71
CA ALA A 300 14.62 18.42 -10.45
C ALA A 300 13.73 18.98 -9.32
N PHE A 301 12.42 18.71 -9.37
CA PHE A 301 11.49 19.10 -8.31
C PHE A 301 11.89 18.52 -6.95
N ILE A 302 12.14 17.20 -6.88
CA ILE A 302 12.56 16.53 -5.64
C ILE A 302 13.85 17.12 -5.08
N THR A 303 14.81 17.42 -5.96
CA THR A 303 16.10 18.02 -5.57
C THR A 303 15.91 19.43 -5.03
N GLY A 304 14.97 20.20 -5.61
CA GLY A 304 14.63 21.56 -5.22
C GLY A 304 13.89 21.68 -3.89
N LEU A 305 13.13 20.67 -3.46
CA LEU A 305 12.38 20.68 -2.19
C LEU A 305 13.31 20.94 -0.99
N ASP A 306 13.01 21.87 -0.10
CA ASP A 306 13.86 22.17 1.08
C ASP A 306 13.58 21.20 2.26
N MET A 307 13.81 19.90 2.05
CA MET A 307 13.57 18.88 3.07
C MET A 307 14.73 18.76 4.07
N SER A 308 14.42 18.89 5.36
CA SER A 308 15.33 18.55 6.46
C SER A 308 14.55 18.00 7.63
N VAL A 309 14.82 16.74 7.98
CA VAL A 309 14.19 16.07 9.13
C VAL A 309 14.67 16.71 10.45
N GLU A 310 15.94 17.12 10.51
CA GLU A 310 16.56 17.73 11.68
C GLU A 310 16.02 19.12 11.97
N ALA A 311 15.80 19.92 10.92
CA ALA A 311 15.21 21.25 11.04
C ALA A 311 13.66 21.21 11.07
N ASN A 312 13.06 20.01 11.09
CA ASN A 312 11.63 19.79 11.00
C ASN A 312 10.97 20.48 9.79
N ARG A 313 11.71 20.67 8.70
CA ARG A 313 11.21 21.20 7.42
C ARG A 313 10.80 20.03 6.56
N ILE A 314 9.57 19.57 6.78
CA ILE A 314 9.07 18.34 6.18
C ILE A 314 7.96 18.66 5.19
N PHE A 315 8.12 18.13 3.99
CA PHE A 315 7.13 18.18 2.92
C PHE A 315 6.62 16.77 2.65
N LEU A 316 5.30 16.61 2.63
CA LEU A 316 4.63 15.33 2.40
C LEU A 316 3.81 15.44 1.11
N PRO A 317 3.87 14.49 0.18
CA PRO A 317 2.98 14.52 -0.97
C PRO A 317 1.52 14.38 -0.52
N ALA A 318 0.60 15.16 -1.08
CA ALA A 318 -0.81 15.15 -0.66
C ALA A 318 -1.49 13.80 -0.91
N VAL A 319 -1.04 13.12 -1.98
CA VAL A 319 -1.45 11.79 -2.40
C VAL A 319 -1.09 10.68 -1.38
N VAL A 320 -0.15 10.92 -0.44
CA VAL A 320 0.31 9.90 0.52
C VAL A 320 0.44 10.44 1.95
N PRO A 321 -0.68 10.46 2.68
CA PRO A 321 -0.75 9.76 3.98
C PRO A 321 -1.85 8.69 4.06
N PRO A 322 -1.80 7.77 5.06
CA PRO A 322 -2.92 6.89 5.36
C PRO A 322 -4.20 7.69 5.59
N SER A 323 -5.34 7.19 5.09
CA SER A 323 -6.63 7.89 5.15
C SER A 323 -7.00 8.29 6.59
N ALA A 324 -6.71 7.42 7.56
CA ALA A 324 -6.92 7.70 8.98
C ALA A 324 -6.07 8.88 9.53
N MET A 325 -4.95 9.20 8.87
CA MET A 325 -3.97 10.19 9.35
C MET A 325 -4.04 11.53 8.63
N LYS A 326 -4.67 11.59 7.44
CA LYS A 326 -4.93 12.84 6.70
C LYS A 326 -5.58 13.93 7.56
N PRO A 327 -6.62 13.67 8.37
CA PRO A 327 -7.26 14.68 9.22
C PRO A 327 -6.35 15.21 10.33
N VAL A 328 -5.45 14.36 10.82
CA VAL A 328 -4.50 14.71 11.88
C VAL A 328 -3.38 15.59 11.32
N ILE A 329 -2.97 15.34 10.08
CA ILE A 329 -1.90 16.09 9.41
C ILE A 329 -2.41 17.44 8.89
N ASN A 330 -3.61 17.48 8.30
CA ASN A 330 -4.15 18.72 7.74
C ASN A 330 -5.70 18.72 7.73
N ARG A 331 -6.29 19.77 8.30
CA ARG A 331 -7.76 19.93 8.36
C ARG A 331 -8.41 20.18 7.00
N ALA A 332 -7.66 20.58 5.98
CA ALA A 332 -8.16 20.76 4.61
C ALA A 332 -8.80 19.48 4.07
N PHE A 333 -8.34 18.30 4.49
CA PHE A 333 -8.97 17.03 4.12
C PHE A 333 -10.37 16.88 4.74
N ILE A 334 -10.57 17.31 5.99
CA ILE A 334 -11.90 17.29 6.63
C ILE A 334 -12.86 18.19 5.85
N SER A 335 -12.45 19.41 5.53
CA SER A 335 -13.24 20.35 4.74
C SER A 335 -13.51 19.87 3.31
N ARG A 336 -12.60 19.08 2.74
CA ARG A 336 -12.77 18.45 1.42
C ARG A 336 -13.76 17.29 1.49
N TRP A 337 -13.71 16.48 2.54
CA TRP A 337 -14.61 15.35 2.73
C TRP A 337 -16.03 15.78 3.10
N SER A 338 -16.22 16.86 3.84
CA SER A 338 -17.56 17.38 4.13
C SER A 338 -18.31 17.89 2.89
N ARG A 339 -17.60 18.13 1.77
CA ARG A 339 -18.21 18.48 0.48
C ARG A 339 -18.67 17.27 -0.32
N ALA A 340 -18.36 16.06 0.16
CA ALA A 340 -18.79 14.81 -0.45
C ALA A 340 -20.25 14.42 -0.07
N GLU A 341 -20.96 15.30 0.66
CA GLU A 341 -22.38 15.14 1.06
C GLU A 341 -23.39 15.51 -0.04
#